data_AF-X1A0S3-F1
#
_entry.id   AF-X1A0S3-F1
#
_cell.length_a   1.000
_cell.length_b   1.000
_cell.length_c   1.000
_cell.angle_alpha   90.00
_cell.angle_beta   90.00
_cell.angle_gamma   90.00
#
_symmetry.space_group_name_H-M   'P 1'
#
loop_
_entity.id
_entity.type
_entity.pdbx_description
1 polymer ?
#
loop_
_entity_poly.entity_id
_entity_poly.type
_entity_poly.pdbx_seq_one_letter_code
_entity_poly.pdbx_strand_id
1 'polypeptide(L)'
;MKNIDTLFGLLLLANPGVTAVVLPFIIGFWVLFYGIMLFVDSFGIKKAGLKGWWIQLITGILTVIIGYTITFNPVAGILTITMFMGIAILLFGIYNVVLAFGLKKFHEPVGNQ
;
A
#
# COMPACT_ATOMS: atom_id res chain seq x y z
N MET A 1 -19.21 21.12 15.15
CA MET A 1 -18.35 20.03 14.63
C MET A 1 -18.12 20.16 13.12
N LYS A 2 -19.16 20.39 12.30
CA LYS A 2 -19.07 20.53 10.83
C LYS A 2 -18.12 21.61 10.26
N ASN A 3 -17.64 22.57 11.07
CA ASN A 3 -16.81 23.70 10.62
C ASN A 3 -15.31 23.48 10.85
N ILE A 4 -14.92 22.59 11.78
CA ILE A 4 -13.51 22.32 12.09
C ILE A 4 -12.85 21.56 10.92
N ASP A 5 -13.55 20.57 10.37
CA ASP A 5 -13.05 19.75 9.25
C ASP A 5 -12.80 20.60 7.99
N THR A 6 -13.69 21.56 7.72
CA THR A 6 -13.55 22.49 6.59
C THR A 6 -12.39 23.46 6.78
N LEU A 7 -12.20 23.98 8.00
CA LEU A 7 -11.07 24.87 8.30
C LEU A 7 -9.74 24.12 8.24
N PHE A 8 -9.68 22.89 8.76
CA PHE A 8 -8.50 22.04 8.65
C PHE A 8 -8.18 21.72 7.20
N GLY A 9 -9.19 21.31 6.41
CA GLY A 9 -9.03 21.05 4.98
C GLY A 9 -8.55 22.27 4.20
N LEU A 10 -9.06 23.47 4.51
CA LEU A 10 -8.64 24.70 3.85
C LEU A 10 -7.21 25.12 4.25
N LEU A 11 -6.85 24.99 5.53
CA LEU A 11 -5.48 25.23 6.03
C LEU A 11 -4.46 24.27 5.40
N LEU A 12 -4.85 23.01 5.23
CA LEU A 12 -4.03 21.99 4.53
C LEU A 12 -3.78 22.40 3.08
N LEU A 13 -4.81 22.77 2.33
CA LEU A 13 -4.67 23.16 0.92
C LEU A 13 -3.90 24.47 0.72
N ALA A 14 -4.04 25.42 1.65
CA ALA A 14 -3.36 26.71 1.56
C ALA A 14 -1.85 26.61 1.83
N ASN A 15 -1.39 25.58 2.55
CA ASN A 15 0.03 25.41 2.88
C ASN A 15 0.53 23.99 2.51
N PRO A 16 1.26 23.83 1.39
CA PRO A 16 1.76 22.53 0.97
C PRO A 16 2.76 21.92 1.97
N GLY A 17 3.43 22.73 2.79
CA GLY A 17 4.31 22.24 3.85
C GLY A 17 3.56 21.51 4.96
N VAL A 18 2.35 21.97 5.31
CA VAL A 18 1.51 21.31 6.33
C VAL A 18 0.93 20.01 5.77
N THR A 19 0.45 20.03 4.52
CA THR A 19 -0.05 18.84 3.83
C THR A 19 1.01 17.74 3.71
N ALA A 20 2.27 18.11 3.45
CA ALA A 20 3.38 17.16 3.37
C ALA A 20 3.67 16.42 4.68
N VAL A 21 3.26 16.95 5.84
CA VAL A 21 3.45 16.31 7.15
C VAL A 21 2.20 15.55 7.60
N VAL A 22 1.02 16.12 7.35
CA VAL A 22 -0.25 15.54 7.82
C VAL A 22 -0.63 14.29 7.04
N LEU A 23 -0.41 14.25 5.72
CA LEU A 23 -0.76 13.07 4.91
C LEU A 23 0.04 11.82 5.32
N PRO A 24 1.38 11.86 5.43
CA PRO A 24 2.14 10.71 5.92
C PRO A 24 1.75 10.31 7.33
N PHE A 25 1.38 11.25 8.20
CA PHE A 25 0.94 10.93 9.56
C PHE A 25 -0.35 10.08 9.57
N ILE A 26 -1.36 10.49 8.80
CA ILE A 26 -2.62 9.73 8.66
C ILE A 26 -2.36 8.35 8.07
N ILE A 27 -1.55 8.29 7.00
CA ILE A 27 -1.21 7.04 6.32
C ILE A 27 -0.39 6.12 7.24
N GLY A 28 0.61 6.65 7.94
CA GLY A 28 1.44 5.91 8.88
C GLY A 28 0.63 5.31 10.01
N PHE A 29 -0.30 6.10 10.58
CA PHE A 29 -1.21 5.62 11.60
C PHE A 29 -2.13 4.50 11.09
N TRP A 30 -2.68 4.64 9.89
CA TRP A 30 -3.47 3.59 9.25
C TRP A 30 -2.64 2.32 9.03
N VAL A 31 -1.43 2.45 8.49
CA VAL A 31 -0.52 1.34 8.20
C VAL A 31 -0.11 0.62 9.49
N LEU A 32 0.09 1.35 10.59
CA LEU A 32 0.32 0.75 11.90
C LEU A 32 -0.85 -0.15 12.32
N PHE A 33 -2.07 0.37 12.23
CA PHE A 33 -3.28 -0.39 12.60
C PHE A 33 -3.44 -1.64 11.72
N TYR A 34 -3.22 -1.48 10.42
CA TYR A 34 -3.25 -2.58 9.45
C TYR A 34 -2.16 -3.64 9.71
N GLY A 35 -0.93 -3.22 10.03
CA GLY A 35 0.17 -4.12 10.36
C GLY A 35 -0.11 -4.95 11.61
N ILE A 36 -0.74 -4.35 12.63
CA ILE A 36 -1.17 -5.06 13.84
C ILE A 36 -2.22 -6.11 13.49
N MET A 37 -3.22 -5.78 12.65
CA MET A 37 -4.22 -6.75 12.20
C MET A 37 -3.58 -7.92 11.47
N LEU A 38 -2.69 -7.65 10.51
CA LEU A 38 -1.91 -8.68 9.78
C LEU A 38 -1.13 -9.61 10.71
N PHE A 39 -0.51 -9.02 11.74
CA PHE A 39 0.21 -9.78 12.75
C PHE A 39 -0.73 -10.69 13.55
N VAL A 40 -1.90 -10.20 13.97
CA VAL A 40 -2.91 -11.00 14.67
C VAL A 40 -3.47 -12.11 13.77
N ASP A 41 -3.74 -11.82 12.50
CA ASP A 41 -4.25 -12.77 11.51
C ASP A 41 -3.28 -13.91 11.24
N SER A 42 -1.97 -13.67 11.38
CA SER A 42 -0.95 -14.72 11.24
C SER A 42 -1.18 -15.90 12.21
N PHE A 43 -1.70 -15.62 13.41
CA PHE A 43 -2.07 -16.66 14.38
C PHE A 43 -3.36 -17.38 13.99
N GLY A 44 -4.29 -16.70 13.29
CA GLY A 44 -5.47 -17.31 12.69
C GLY A 44 -5.09 -18.34 11.61
N ILE A 45 -4.16 -17.97 10.73
CA ILE A 45 -3.63 -18.86 9.66
C ILE A 45 -2.89 -20.06 10.28
N LYS A 46 -2.11 -19.83 11.35
CA LYS A 46 -1.45 -20.91 12.10
C LYS A 46 -2.47 -21.91 12.68
N LYS A 47 -3.57 -21.41 13.25
CA LYS A 47 -4.66 -22.25 13.79
C LYS A 47 -5.43 -23.00 12.70
N ALA A 48 -5.54 -22.42 11.51
CA ALA A 48 -6.20 -23.05 10.36
C ALA A 48 -5.36 -24.16 9.68
N GLY A 49 -4.14 -24.43 10.15
CA GLY A 49 -3.28 -25.48 9.57
C GLY A 49 -2.71 -25.15 8.19
N LEU A 50 -2.86 -23.90 7.73
CA LEU A 50 -2.38 -23.46 6.43
C LEU A 50 -0.86 -23.28 6.45
N LYS A 51 -0.18 -23.82 5.42
CA LYS A 51 1.24 -23.57 5.18
C LYS A 51 1.39 -22.11 4.72
N GLY A 52 2.27 -21.34 5.37
CA GLY A 52 2.48 -19.92 5.06
C GLY A 52 2.24 -18.96 6.24
N TRP A 53 1.85 -19.44 7.41
CA TRP A 53 1.62 -18.60 8.60
C TRP A 53 2.85 -17.74 9.00
N TRP A 54 4.06 -18.28 8.81
CA TRP A 54 5.31 -17.55 9.06
C TRP A 54 5.50 -16.34 8.13
N ILE A 55 5.08 -16.46 6.86
CA ILE A 55 5.16 -15.36 5.88
C ILE A 55 4.24 -14.23 6.31
N GLN A 56 3.01 -14.56 6.74
CA GLN A 56 2.07 -13.56 7.25
C GLN A 56 2.58 -12.87 8.53
N LEU A 57 3.25 -13.63 9.40
CA LEU A 57 3.82 -13.07 10.63
C LEU A 57 4.96 -12.09 10.33
N ILE A 58 5.89 -12.47 9.45
CA ILE A 58 7.02 -11.61 9.06
C ILE A 58 6.51 -10.35 8.34
N THR A 59 5.54 -10.51 7.42
CA THR A 59 4.96 -9.37 6.70
C THR A 59 4.25 -8.42 7.65
N GLY A 60 3.46 -8.91 8.61
CA GLY A 60 2.82 -8.08 9.64
C GLY A 60 3.84 -7.28 10.46
N ILE A 61 4.92 -7.93 10.93
CA ILE A 61 6.01 -7.24 11.68
C ILE A 61 6.65 -6.16 10.81
N LEU A 62 7.01 -6.47 9.56
CA LEU A 62 7.58 -5.50 8.63
C LEU A 62 6.63 -4.32 8.39
N THR A 63 5.34 -4.57 8.22
CA THR A 63 4.33 -3.52 8.05
C THR A 63 4.24 -2.62 9.28
N VAL A 64 4.30 -3.16 10.50
CA VAL A 64 4.32 -2.35 11.73
C VAL A 64 5.57 -1.47 11.78
N ILE A 65 6.74 -2.00 11.44
CA ILE A 65 8.00 -1.23 11.42
C ILE A 65 7.92 -0.09 10.39
N ILE A 66 7.36 -0.36 9.21
CA ILE A 66 7.13 0.64 8.16
C ILE A 66 6.16 1.72 8.65
N GLY A 67 5.01 1.33 9.22
CA GLY A 67 4.03 2.27 9.76
C GLY A 67 4.60 3.14 10.88
N TYR A 68 5.43 2.56 11.75
CA TYR A 68 6.14 3.28 12.80
C TYR A 68 7.09 4.31 12.19
N THR A 69 7.91 3.89 11.23
CA THR A 69 8.87 4.78 10.56
C THR A 69 8.17 5.94 9.86
N ILE A 70 7.05 5.70 9.17
CA ILE A 70 6.27 6.74 8.50
C ILE A 70 5.69 7.73 9.53
N THR A 71 5.20 7.23 10.66
CA THR A 71 4.54 8.06 11.68
C THR A 71 5.52 8.96 12.43
N PHE A 72 6.69 8.43 12.79
CA PHE A 72 7.71 9.17 13.56
C PHE A 72 8.72 9.91 12.68
N ASN A 73 8.84 9.53 11.41
CA ASN A 73 9.67 10.21 10.42
C ASN A 73 8.91 10.35 9.08
N PRO A 74 8.06 11.39 8.94
CA PRO A 74 7.22 11.58 7.77
C PRO A 74 8.04 11.72 6.48
N VAL A 75 9.25 12.29 6.55
CA VAL A 75 10.15 12.44 5.39
C VAL A 75 10.64 11.07 4.89
N ALA A 76 11.09 10.21 5.80
CA ALA A 76 11.46 8.83 5.45
C ALA A 76 10.24 8.02 4.96
N GLY A 77 9.06 8.32 5.50
CA GLY A 77 7.81 7.71 5.07
C GLY A 77 7.46 8.03 3.62
N ILE A 78 7.59 9.29 3.20
CA ILE A 78 7.39 9.71 1.80
C ILE A 78 8.31 8.94 0.87
N LEU A 79 9.60 8.82 1.20
CA LEU A 79 10.58 8.09 0.38
C LEU A 79 10.23 6.61 0.26
N THR A 80 9.84 5.99 1.38
CA THR A 80 9.48 4.57 1.43
C THR A 80 8.26 4.30 0.56
N ILE A 81 7.18 5.06 0.73
CA ILE A 81 5.95 4.93 -0.07
C ILE A 81 6.25 5.14 -1.56
N THR A 82 7.03 6.17 -1.89
CA THR A 82 7.41 6.48 -3.28
C THR A 82 8.20 5.34 -3.91
N MET A 83 9.14 4.74 -3.18
CA MET A 83 9.94 3.62 -3.67
C MET A 83 9.07 2.39 -3.94
N PHE A 84 8.19 2.01 -3.00
CA PHE A 84 7.27 0.89 -3.19
C PHE A 84 6.30 1.12 -4.36
N MET A 85 5.74 2.33 -4.47
CA MET A 85 4.92 2.73 -5.62
C MET A 85 5.68 2.60 -6.95
N GLY A 86 6.93 3.09 -7.00
CA GLY A 86 7.76 3.00 -8.19
C GLY A 86 8.02 1.55 -8.62
N ILE A 87 8.37 0.68 -7.66
CA ILE A 87 8.56 -0.75 -7.92
C ILE A 87 7.25 -1.39 -8.41
N ALA A 88 6.12 -1.09 -7.76
CA ALA A 88 4.82 -1.63 -8.14
C ALA A 88 4.44 -1.24 -9.58
N ILE A 89 4.59 0.04 -9.94
CA ILE A 89 4.31 0.54 -11.29
C ILE A 89 5.18 -0.18 -12.32
N LEU A 90 6.48 -0.37 -12.04
CA LEU A 90 7.37 -1.11 -12.94
C LEU A 90 6.91 -2.56 -13.14
N LEU A 91 6.55 -3.25 -12.06
CA LEU A 91 6.04 -4.63 -12.12
C LEU A 91 4.74 -4.71 -12.92
N PHE A 92 3.79 -3.80 -12.68
CA PHE A 92 2.54 -3.72 -13.44
C PHE A 92 2.79 -3.39 -14.91
N GLY A 93 3.73 -2.50 -15.22
CA GLY A 93 4.14 -2.19 -16.58
C GLY A 93 4.67 -3.43 -17.31
N ILE A 94 5.60 -4.15 -16.68
CA ILE A 94 6.15 -5.39 -17.22
C ILE A 94 5.05 -6.45 -17.43
N TYR A 95 4.18 -6.63 -16.44
CA TYR A 95 3.07 -7.57 -16.51
C TYR A 95 2.15 -7.29 -17.71
N ASN A 96 1.77 -6.03 -17.92
CA ASN A 96 0.95 -5.63 -19.05
C ASN A 96 1.65 -5.87 -20.40
N VAL A 97 2.95 -5.60 -20.48
CA VAL A 97 3.75 -5.88 -21.69
C VAL A 97 3.73 -7.38 -22.00
N VAL A 98 3.99 -8.24 -21.01
CA VAL A 98 3.96 -9.69 -21.17
C VAL A 98 2.58 -10.18 -21.59
N LEU A 99 1.51 -9.68 -20.97
CA LEU A 99 0.13 -10.01 -21.36
C LEU A 99 -0.21 -9.57 -22.78
N ALA A 100 0.22 -8.38 -23.21
CA ALA A 100 -0.02 -7.90 -24.57
C ALA A 100 0.63 -8.81 -25.62
N PHE A 101 1.85 -9.29 -25.36
CA PHE A 101 2.50 -10.27 -26.22
C PHE A 101 1.83 -11.66 -26.16
N GLY A 102 1.31 -12.05 -24.99
CA GLY A 102 0.55 -13.29 -24.80
C GLY A 102 -0.79 -13.30 -25.55
N LEU A 103 -1.59 -12.22 -25.46
CA LEU A 103 -2.88 -12.10 -26.15
C LEU A 103 -2.73 -12.01 -27.67
N LYS A 104 -1.65 -11.39 -28.17
CA LYS A 104 -1.36 -11.36 -29.62
C LYS A 104 -1.22 -12.77 -30.21
N LYS A 105 -0.91 -13.78 -29.39
CA LYS A 105 -0.77 -15.18 -29.81
C LYS A 105 -2.10 -15.94 -29.95
N PHE A 106 -3.20 -15.41 -29.40
CA PHE A 106 -4.53 -16.06 -29.40
C PHE A 106 -5.56 -15.38 -30.32
N HIS A 107 -5.14 -14.43 -31.15
CA HIS A 107 -5.99 -13.90 -32.23
C HIS A 107 -6.01 -14.91 -33.40
N GLU A 108 -6.60 -16.07 -33.19
CA GLU A 108 -7.12 -16.86 -34.32
C GLU A 108 -8.35 -16.12 -34.87
N PRO A 109 -8.43 -15.88 -36.19
CA PRO A 109 -9.61 -15.29 -36.78
C PRO A 109 -10.75 -16.28 -36.59
N VAL A 110 -11.77 -15.89 -35.83
CA VAL A 110 -13.04 -16.61 -35.75
C VAL A 110 -13.67 -16.54 -37.15
N GLY A 111 -13.31 -17.54 -37.96
CA GLY A 111 -13.82 -17.73 -39.30
C GLY A 111 -15.29 -18.11 -39.27
N ASN A 112 -16.05 -17.37 -40.07
CA ASN A 112 -17.42 -17.58 -40.52
C ASN A 112 -17.93 -19.04 -40.41
N GLN A 113 -19.02 -19.21 -39.66
CA GLN A 113 -20.06 -20.18 -39.97
C GLN A 113 -21.32 -19.42 -40.37
#